data_AF-A0A453J1H5-F1
#
_entry.id   AF-A0A453J1H5-F1
#
_cell.length_a   1.000
_cell.length_b   1.000
_cell.length_c   1.000
_cell.angle_alpha   90.00
_cell.angle_beta   90.00
_cell.angle_gamma   90.00
#
_symmetry.space_group_name_H-M   'P 1'
#
loop_
_entity.id
_entity.type
_entity.pdbx_description
1 polymer ?
#
loop_
_entity_poly.entity_id
_entity_poly.type
_entity_poly.pdbx_seq_one_letter_code
_entity_poly.pdbx_strand_id
1 'polypeptide(L)'
;MAAPEAPTCYVGVARQSAAFRLMKQMGWEEGEGLGKDKQGIKGHVRVKQKQDTLGVGVDNPQNKWAYDTTQFDDILKKLKVVWCIAILFSAAYMNE
;
A
#
# COMPACT_ATOMS: atom_id res chain seq x y z
N MET A 1 -39.82 12.80 8.20
CA MET A 1 -38.79 11.75 8.17
C MET A 1 -38.48 11.47 6.71
N ALA A 2 -37.52 12.18 6.13
CA ALA A 2 -37.13 11.97 4.74
C ALA A 2 -36.45 10.60 4.63
N ALA A 3 -37.01 9.71 3.80
CA ALA A 3 -36.42 8.40 3.53
C ALA A 3 -35.03 8.59 2.91
N PRO A 4 -34.03 7.76 3.25
CA PRO A 4 -32.70 7.91 2.67
C PRO A 4 -32.81 7.69 1.16
N GLU A 5 -32.66 8.79 0.41
CA GLU A 5 -32.59 8.79 -1.05
C GLU A 5 -31.57 7.74 -1.49
N ALA A 6 -32.08 6.61 -2.00
CA ALA A 6 -31.24 5.53 -2.51
C ALA A 6 -30.26 6.13 -3.53
N PRO A 7 -28.99 5.71 -3.53
CA PRO A 7 -27.99 6.29 -4.41
C PRO A 7 -28.52 6.32 -5.84
N THR A 8 -28.24 7.36 -6.62
CA THR A 8 -28.76 7.46 -8.00
C THR A 8 -28.02 6.53 -8.96
N CYS A 9 -26.85 6.03 -8.55
CA CYS A 9 -25.92 5.24 -9.34
C CYS A 9 -25.60 3.89 -8.66
N TYR A 10 -25.48 2.82 -9.44
CA TYR A 10 -24.93 1.53 -9.03
C TYR A 10 -23.64 1.28 -9.83
N VAL A 11 -22.51 1.06 -9.15
CA VAL A 11 -21.17 0.87 -9.77
C VAL A 11 -20.79 1.92 -10.83
N GLY A 12 -21.24 3.17 -10.66
CA GLY A 12 -21.00 4.25 -11.62
C GLY A 12 -21.99 4.31 -12.79
N VAL A 13 -22.94 3.38 -12.88
CA VAL A 13 -24.02 3.37 -13.87
C VAL A 13 -25.28 3.97 -13.24
N ALA A 14 -25.90 4.95 -13.91
CA ALA A 14 -27.18 5.50 -13.45
C ALA A 14 -28.27 4.43 -13.52
N ARG A 15 -29.08 4.29 -12.46
CA ARG A 15 -30.20 3.32 -12.41
C ARG A 15 -31.25 3.57 -13.50
N GLN A 16 -31.31 4.81 -13.99
CA GLN A 16 -32.23 5.26 -15.04
C GLN A 16 -31.73 4.93 -16.45
N SER A 17 -30.46 4.54 -16.59
CA SER A 17 -29.83 4.32 -17.89
C SER A 17 -30.47 3.15 -18.65
N ALA A 18 -30.48 3.26 -19.98
CA ALA A 18 -30.97 2.18 -20.85
C ALA A 18 -30.20 0.88 -20.63
N ALA A 19 -28.89 0.97 -20.38
CA ALA A 19 -28.05 -0.19 -20.09
C ALA A 19 -28.49 -0.94 -18.82
N PHE A 20 -28.80 -0.22 -17.74
CA PHE A 20 -29.29 -0.83 -16.50
C PHE A 20 -30.64 -1.53 -16.67
N ARG A 21 -31.54 -0.92 -17.45
CA ARG A 21 -32.85 -1.51 -17.78
C ARG A 21 -32.71 -2.78 -18.63
N LEU A 22 -31.84 -2.75 -19.63
CA LEU A 22 -31.60 -3.89 -20.52
C LEU A 22 -30.95 -5.06 -19.77
N MET A 23 -29.96 -4.80 -18.91
CA MET A 23 -29.35 -5.85 -18.08
C MET A 23 -30.37 -6.53 -17.17
N LYS A 24 -31.26 -5.75 -16.53
CA LYS A 24 -32.37 -6.31 -15.74
C LYS A 24 -33.33 -7.15 -16.57
N GLN A 25 -33.66 -6.74 -17.78
CA GLN A 25 -34.51 -7.53 -18.69
C GLN A 25 -33.86 -8.86 -19.09
N MET A 26 -32.53 -8.91 -19.17
CA MET A 26 -31.78 -10.13 -19.48
C MET A 26 -31.56 -11.04 -18.26
N GLY A 27 -32.20 -10.74 -17.12
CA GLY A 27 -32.15 -11.56 -15.91
C GLY A 27 -30.95 -11.28 -14.99
N TRP A 28 -30.26 -10.16 -15.17
CA TRP A 28 -29.20 -9.74 -14.25
C TRP A 28 -29.75 -8.87 -13.12
N GLU A 29 -29.37 -9.19 -11.87
CA GLU A 29 -29.75 -8.43 -10.68
C GLU A 29 -28.60 -7.58 -10.12
N GLU A 30 -28.97 -6.49 -9.44
CA GLU A 30 -28.02 -5.61 -8.78
C GLU A 30 -27.29 -6.37 -7.66
N GLY A 31 -25.96 -6.38 -7.70
CA GLY A 31 -25.13 -7.12 -6.73
C GLY A 31 -24.62 -8.48 -7.26
N GLU A 32 -25.15 -8.95 -8.38
CA GLU A 32 -24.78 -10.24 -8.95
C GLU A 32 -23.66 -10.13 -9.99
N GLY A 33 -22.75 -11.11 -9.97
CA GLY A 33 -21.76 -11.27 -11.02
C GLY A 33 -22.41 -11.72 -12.31
N LEU A 34 -21.84 -11.34 -13.45
CA LEU A 34 -22.31 -11.81 -14.76
C LEU A 34 -21.94 -13.28 -14.99
N GLY A 35 -22.70 -13.98 -15.84
CA GLY A 35 -22.46 -15.38 -16.22
C GLY A 35 -23.45 -16.37 -15.58
N LYS A 36 -23.45 -17.60 -16.09
CA LYS A 36 -24.44 -18.64 -15.74
C LYS A 36 -24.55 -18.89 -14.24
N ASP A 37 -23.42 -18.97 -13.55
CA ASP A 37 -23.35 -19.24 -12.11
C ASP A 37 -23.00 -17.98 -11.31
N LYS A 38 -23.22 -16.78 -11.88
CA LYS A 38 -22.95 -15.48 -11.23
C LYS A 38 -21.49 -15.27 -10.79
N GLN A 39 -20.56 -15.94 -11.49
CA GLN A 39 -19.12 -16.00 -11.19
C GLN A 39 -18.36 -14.75 -11.64
N GLY A 40 -18.99 -13.90 -12.45
CA GLY A 40 -18.35 -12.72 -13.03
C GLY A 40 -18.01 -11.66 -11.99
N ILE A 41 -17.10 -10.77 -12.37
CA ILE A 41 -16.70 -9.60 -11.58
C ILE A 41 -17.93 -8.73 -11.24
N LYS A 42 -18.16 -8.51 -9.93
CA LYS A 42 -19.29 -7.71 -9.41
C LYS A 42 -19.10 -6.20 -9.56
N GLY A 43 -17.88 -5.77 -9.91
CA GLY A 43 -17.52 -4.37 -10.07
C GLY A 43 -16.60 -4.19 -11.26
N HIS A 44 -16.51 -2.95 -11.74
CA HIS A 44 -15.60 -2.59 -12.83
C HIS A 44 -14.14 -2.74 -12.39
N VAL A 45 -13.26 -3.06 -13.35
CA VAL A 45 -11.82 -3.05 -13.12
C VAL A 45 -11.38 -1.63 -12.78
N ARG A 46 -10.68 -1.45 -11.65
CA ARG A 46 -10.11 -0.16 -11.27
C ARG A 46 -8.72 -0.04 -11.87
N VAL A 47 -8.56 0.92 -12.78
CA VAL A 47 -7.23 1.28 -13.29
C VAL A 47 -6.59 2.24 -12.29
N LYS A 48 -5.44 1.85 -11.72
CA LYS A 48 -4.60 2.79 -10.98
C LYS A 48 -3.85 3.63 -12.01
N GLN A 49 -4.21 4.90 -12.13
CA GLN A 49 -3.44 5.83 -12.94
C GLN A 49 -2.13 6.14 -12.21
N LYS A 50 -1.01 5.86 -12.87
CA LYS A 50 0.32 6.20 -12.37
C LYS A 50 0.57 7.68 -12.62
N GLN A 51 0.55 8.49 -11.57
CA GLN A 51 0.86 9.93 -11.64
C GLN A 51 2.35 10.22 -11.36
N ASP A 52 3.21 9.21 -11.48
CA ASP A 52 4.64 9.35 -11.20
C ASP A 52 5.46 9.35 -12.50
N THR A 53 6.52 10.14 -12.55
CA THR A 53 7.48 10.19 -13.67
C THR A 53 8.39 8.95 -13.75
N LEU A 54 8.33 8.05 -12.77
CA LEU A 54 9.21 6.88 -12.67
C LEU A 54 8.88 5.80 -13.74
N GLY A 55 9.78 4.84 -13.96
CA GLY A 55 9.48 3.70 -14.82
C GLY A 55 8.38 2.79 -14.26
N VAL A 56 7.72 2.01 -15.12
CA VAL A 56 6.86 0.90 -14.68
C VAL A 56 7.76 -0.19 -14.08
N GLY A 57 7.41 -0.70 -12.90
CA GLY A 57 8.22 -1.71 -12.19
C GLY A 57 9.18 -1.18 -11.12
N VAL A 58 9.14 0.12 -10.81
CA VAL A 58 9.82 0.65 -9.61
C VAL A 58 8.96 0.32 -8.39
N ASP A 59 9.27 -0.78 -7.71
CA ASP A 59 8.72 -1.08 -6.40
C ASP A 59 9.22 -0.05 -5.39
N ASN A 60 8.34 0.88 -5.04
CA ASN A 60 8.43 1.74 -3.87
C ASN A 60 9.61 2.74 -3.84
N PRO A 61 9.43 3.98 -4.35
CA PRO A 61 10.40 5.07 -4.15
C PRO A 61 10.38 5.63 -2.70
N GLN A 62 9.67 4.98 -1.78
CA GLN A 62 9.60 5.41 -0.39
C GLN A 62 10.95 5.11 0.29
N ASN A 63 11.85 6.09 0.25
CA ASN A 63 12.87 6.33 1.27
C ASN A 63 14.05 5.34 1.34
N LYS A 64 14.70 5.00 0.21
CA LYS A 64 16.01 4.34 0.28
C LYS A 64 17.15 5.26 0.75
N TRP A 65 16.97 6.59 0.66
CA TRP A 65 17.96 7.58 1.11
C TRP A 65 18.00 7.78 2.63
N ALA A 66 17.00 7.24 3.36
CA ALA A 66 16.87 7.35 4.81
C ALA A 66 17.37 6.11 5.58
N TYR A 67 18.10 5.23 4.91
CA TYR A 67 18.98 4.25 5.56
C TYR A 67 20.33 4.97 5.83
N ASP A 68 20.91 5.10 7.02
CA ASP A 68 20.64 4.54 8.35
C ASP A 68 21.42 5.40 9.37
N THR A 69 20.75 6.26 10.15
CA THR A 69 21.40 6.84 11.35
C THR A 69 21.75 5.76 12.37
N THR A 70 20.99 4.66 12.38
CA THR A 70 21.19 3.47 13.22
C THR A 70 22.48 2.70 12.89
N GLN A 71 22.81 2.52 11.60
CA GLN A 71 24.08 1.89 11.21
C GLN A 71 25.28 2.77 11.62
N PHE A 72 25.15 4.09 11.52
CA PHE A 72 26.19 5.01 11.97
C PHE A 72 26.38 4.94 13.49
N ASP A 73 25.28 4.92 14.26
CA ASP A 73 25.31 4.75 15.71
C ASP A 73 25.93 3.42 16.14
N ASP A 74 25.65 2.33 15.43
CA ASP A 74 26.22 1.01 15.73
C ASP A 74 27.74 0.97 15.48
N ILE A 75 28.24 1.68 14.47
CA ILE A 75 29.68 1.86 14.22
C ILE A 75 30.32 2.67 15.36
N LEU A 76 29.72 3.78 15.77
CA LEU A 76 30.23 4.61 16.86
C LEU A 76 30.24 3.87 18.20
N LYS A 77 29.20 3.10 18.50
CA LYS A 77 29.13 2.25 19.71
C LYS A 77 30.25 1.22 19.73
N LYS A 78 30.50 0.53 18.61
CA LYS A 78 31.61 -0.44 18.50
C LYS A 78 32.96 0.24 18.72
N LEU A 79 33.17 1.43 18.16
CA LEU A 79 34.43 2.17 18.34
C LEU A 79 34.65 2.58 19.82
N LYS A 80 33.62 3.09 20.50
CA LYS A 80 33.70 3.50 21.90
C LYS A 80 34.10 2.34 22.83
N VAL A 81 33.59 1.13 22.58
CA VAL A 81 33.91 -0.06 23.37
C VAL A 81 35.37 -0.49 23.18
N VAL A 82 35.90 -0.46 21.96
CA VAL A 82 37.30 -0.81 21.67
C VAL A 82 38.28 0.15 22.35
N TRP A 83 38.00 1.46 22.32
CA TRP A 83 38.83 2.46 23.02
C TRP A 83 38.80 2.28 24.54
N CYS A 84 37.65 1.95 25.12
CA CYS A 84 37.53 1.73 26.56
C CYS A 84 38.36 0.52 27.02
N ILE A 85 38.30 -0.59 26.27
CA ILE A 85 39.09 -1.79 26.58
C ILE A 85 40.60 -1.50 26.44
N ALA A 86 41.01 -0.80 25.37
CA ALA A 86 42.41 -0.45 25.17
C ALA A 86 42.98 0.46 26.28
N ILE A 87 42.20 1.45 26.73
CA ILE A 87 42.59 2.32 27.83
C ILE A 87 42.70 1.54 29.16
N LEU A 88 41.75 0.65 29.44
CA LEU A 88 41.80 -0.18 30.65
C LEU A 88 42.97 -1.17 30.62
N PHE A 89 43.26 -1.79 29.48
CA PHE A 89 44.39 -2.69 29.33
C PHE A 89 45.73 -1.96 29.50
N SER A 90 45.87 -0.76 28.91
CA SER A 90 47.09 0.05 29.08
C SER A 90 47.25 0.59 30.50
N ALA A 91 46.17 0.97 31.19
CA ALA A 91 46.22 1.44 32.57
C ALA A 91 46.50 0.32 33.57
N ALA A 92 46.07 -0.91 33.27
CA ALA A 92 46.43 -2.10 34.04
C ALA A 92 47.89 -2.50 33.82
N TYR A 93 48.43 -2.36 32.60
CA TYR A 93 49.82 -2.68 32.27
C TYR A 93 50.84 -1.62 32.74
N MET A 94 50.38 -0.43 33.16
CA MET A 94 51.23 0.66 33.65
C MET A 94 51.27 0.73 35.20
N ASN A 95 50.57 -0.16 35.89
CA ASN A 95 50.53 -0.27 37.36
C ASN A 95 51.35 -1.46 37.90
N GLU A 96 52.22 -2.03 37.08
CA GLU A 96 53.21 -3.05 37.48
C GLU A 96 54.64 -2.55 37.23
#